data_AF-A0A820Y1C9-F1
#
_entry.id   AF-A0A820Y1C9-F1
#
_cell.length_a   1.000
_cell.length_b   1.000
_cell.length_c   1.000
_cell.angle_alpha   90.00
_cell.angle_beta   90.00
_cell.angle_gamma   90.00
#
_symmetry.space_group_name_H-M   'P 1'
#
loop_
_entity.id
_entity.type
_entity.pdbx_description
1 polymer ?
#
loop_
_entity_poly.entity_id
_entity_poly.type
_entity_poly.pdbx_seq_one_letter_code
_entity_poly.pdbx_strand_id
1 'polypeptide(L)'
;MSTNEETIPIKSDSDLPSLRNPEILICQKDLTALSYLNEPEVLYNLESRFNKSQIYTKCGIVLVAINPYEVLSIYGNDTIQLYRDQDVQLLEPHIFATAELSYQSMVNFSRNQSIIVSEESAAGKTVSAKYAMRYFANAFGNAKTIRNDNSLRFGKYIEIGFLRNHICGASMKTYLLEKSRVIYQAQDERNYHIFYQLCTQANQSEMKSLALCIENKVKISIFRLLSAILHLGNVIINEDENDTTFVKESDKSFSTFCSLLKFDENRMRTWLCNKRIKTGVEVVNTTLNLNQV
;
A
#
# COMPACT_ATOMS: atom_id res chain seq x y z
N MET A 1 15.47 6.55 -46.63
CA MET A 1 15.32 7.68 -45.70
C MET A 1 16.67 8.35 -45.61
N SER A 2 16.79 9.59 -46.09
CA SER A 2 18.00 10.38 -45.96
C SER A 2 18.26 10.64 -44.48
N THR A 3 19.31 10.04 -43.93
CA THR A 3 19.81 10.36 -42.60
C THR A 3 20.33 11.79 -42.65
N ASN A 4 19.59 12.72 -42.03
CA ASN A 4 20.10 14.07 -41.80
C ASN A 4 21.23 13.94 -40.77
N GLU A 5 22.46 13.91 -41.25
CA GLU A 5 23.65 13.94 -40.41
C GLU A 5 23.87 15.38 -39.93
N GLU A 6 23.78 15.58 -38.62
CA GLU A 6 24.06 16.85 -37.96
C GLU A 6 25.32 16.70 -37.12
N THR A 7 26.33 17.52 -37.40
CA THR A 7 27.62 17.48 -36.69
C THR A 7 27.55 18.34 -35.43
N ILE A 8 27.67 17.70 -34.27
CA ILE A 8 27.65 18.39 -32.97
C ILE A 8 29.09 18.69 -32.53
N PRO A 9 29.47 19.98 -32.32
CA PRO A 9 30.80 20.33 -31.85
C PRO A 9 30.96 20.02 -30.36
N ILE A 10 31.92 19.17 -30.01
CA ILE A 10 32.24 18.76 -28.64
C ILE A 10 33.41 19.62 -28.14
N LYS A 11 33.25 20.29 -26.98
CA LYS A 11 34.25 21.23 -26.44
C LYS A 11 35.27 20.56 -25.52
N SER A 12 34.89 19.47 -24.86
CA SER A 12 35.70 18.73 -23.91
C SER A 12 35.28 17.26 -23.83
N ASP A 13 36.14 16.38 -23.33
CA ASP A 13 35.81 14.95 -23.16
C ASP A 13 34.64 14.73 -22.19
N SER A 14 34.36 15.67 -21.28
CA SER A 14 33.16 15.65 -20.43
C SER A 14 31.85 15.89 -21.18
N ASP A 15 31.90 16.43 -22.39
CA ASP A 15 30.74 16.68 -23.24
C ASP A 15 30.47 15.51 -24.22
N LEU A 16 31.25 14.41 -24.13
CA LEU A 16 31.04 13.23 -24.97
C LEU A 16 29.70 12.56 -24.64
N PRO A 17 28.91 12.15 -25.66
CA PRO A 17 27.66 11.45 -25.43
C PRO A 17 27.91 10.06 -24.83
N SER A 18 26.91 9.57 -24.12
CA SER A 18 26.93 8.20 -23.60
C SER A 18 27.03 7.19 -24.74
N LEU A 19 27.92 6.20 -24.58
CA LEU A 19 28.10 5.13 -25.56
C LEU A 19 26.91 4.16 -25.54
N ARG A 20 26.54 3.69 -26.73
CA ARG A 20 25.47 2.72 -26.95
C ARG A 20 26.01 1.29 -26.90
N ASN A 21 25.29 0.37 -26.26
CA ASN A 21 25.65 -1.04 -26.30
C ASN A 21 25.43 -1.63 -27.70
N PRO A 22 26.24 -2.63 -28.11
CA PRO A 22 26.00 -3.39 -29.34
C PRO A 22 24.60 -4.02 -29.36
N GLU A 23 24.02 -4.18 -30.55
CA GLU A 23 22.63 -4.66 -30.69
C GLU A 23 22.38 -6.05 -30.09
N ILE A 24 23.42 -6.90 -30.02
CA ILE A 24 23.34 -8.22 -29.40
C ILE A 24 23.10 -8.17 -27.87
N LEU A 25 23.44 -7.04 -27.24
CA LEU A 25 23.26 -6.79 -25.81
C LEU A 25 21.97 -6.02 -25.50
N ILE A 26 21.06 -5.87 -26.46
CA ILE A 26 19.74 -5.28 -26.22
C ILE A 26 18.82 -6.32 -25.59
N CYS A 27 17.89 -5.87 -24.75
CA CYS A 27 16.83 -6.68 -24.14
C CYS A 27 17.34 -7.74 -23.14
N GLN A 28 18.49 -7.47 -22.50
CA GLN A 28 19.13 -8.37 -21.52
C GLN A 28 18.29 -8.52 -20.26
N LYS A 29 18.27 -9.75 -19.72
CA LYS A 29 17.55 -10.11 -18.49
C LYS A 29 18.13 -9.44 -17.25
N ASP A 30 19.44 -9.24 -17.24
CA ASP A 30 20.20 -8.57 -16.19
C ASP A 30 21.03 -7.43 -16.77
N LEU A 31 20.86 -6.23 -16.23
CA LEU A 31 21.57 -5.04 -16.66
C LEU A 31 23.07 -5.11 -16.36
N THR A 32 23.52 -6.00 -15.46
CA THR A 32 24.97 -6.20 -15.23
C THR A 32 25.68 -6.89 -16.40
N ALA A 33 24.94 -7.41 -17.37
CA ALA A 33 25.50 -8.00 -18.59
C ALA A 33 25.81 -6.96 -19.69
N LEU A 34 25.42 -5.69 -19.50
CA LEU A 34 25.70 -4.61 -20.44
C LEU A 34 27.17 -4.19 -20.37
N SER A 35 27.77 -3.89 -21.53
CA SER A 35 29.14 -3.35 -21.60
C SER A 35 29.22 -1.93 -21.07
N TYR A 36 28.22 -1.11 -21.41
CA TYR A 36 28.09 0.27 -20.97
C TYR A 36 26.85 0.40 -20.10
N LEU A 37 27.05 0.68 -18.81
CA LEU A 37 25.97 0.92 -17.86
C LEU A 37 25.83 2.43 -17.61
N ASN A 38 25.05 3.08 -18.45
CA ASN A 38 24.68 4.48 -18.33
C ASN A 38 23.15 4.64 -18.37
N GLU A 39 22.64 5.79 -17.95
CA GLU A 39 21.19 6.04 -17.84
C GLU A 39 20.43 5.82 -19.16
N PRO A 40 20.89 6.33 -20.32
CA PRO A 40 20.24 6.03 -21.61
C PRO A 40 20.15 4.54 -21.93
N GLU A 41 21.20 3.77 -21.67
CA GLU A 41 21.24 2.34 -21.97
C GLU A 41 20.34 1.51 -21.04
N VAL A 42 20.29 1.89 -19.75
CA VAL A 42 19.35 1.30 -18.80
C VAL A 42 17.90 1.55 -19.27
N LEU A 43 17.57 2.80 -19.60
CA LEU A 43 16.25 3.17 -20.08
C LEU A 43 15.89 2.42 -21.36
N TYR A 44 16.79 2.37 -22.33
CA TYR A 44 16.57 1.70 -23.61
C TYR A 44 16.37 0.19 -23.45
N ASN A 45 17.13 -0.48 -22.58
CA ASN A 45 16.95 -1.90 -22.30
C ASN A 45 15.60 -2.19 -21.62
N LEU A 46 15.23 -1.35 -20.64
CA LEU A 46 13.94 -1.44 -19.95
C LEU A 46 12.77 -1.22 -20.91
N GLU A 47 12.84 -0.22 -21.78
CA GLU A 47 11.84 0.06 -22.82
C GLU A 47 11.71 -1.11 -23.80
N SER A 48 12.83 -1.64 -24.29
CA SER A 48 12.84 -2.78 -25.22
C SER A 48 12.16 -4.02 -24.62
N ARG A 49 12.40 -4.29 -23.33
CA ARG A 49 11.75 -5.39 -22.58
C ARG A 49 10.27 -5.10 -22.36
N PHE A 50 9.93 -3.89 -21.94
CA PHE A 50 8.55 -3.49 -21.70
C PHE A 50 7.68 -3.61 -22.96
N ASN A 51 8.21 -3.20 -24.13
CA ASN A 51 7.54 -3.35 -25.42
C ASN A 51 7.28 -4.80 -25.83
N LYS A 52 7.97 -5.76 -25.21
CA LYS A 52 7.74 -7.21 -25.36
C LYS A 52 6.91 -7.80 -24.23
N SER A 53 6.21 -6.97 -23.45
CA SER A 53 5.46 -7.33 -22.24
C SER A 53 6.31 -8.01 -21.15
N GLN A 54 7.63 -7.77 -21.16
CA GLN A 54 8.56 -8.26 -20.13
C GLN A 54 8.79 -7.19 -19.08
N ILE A 55 7.94 -7.18 -18.06
CA ILE A 55 7.91 -6.10 -17.05
C ILE A 55 8.99 -6.20 -15.98
N TYR A 56 9.67 -7.34 -15.89
CA TYR A 56 10.69 -7.62 -14.88
C TYR A 56 12.08 -7.64 -15.52
N THR A 57 13.03 -6.99 -14.88
CA THR A 57 14.43 -6.91 -15.31
C THR A 57 15.34 -6.91 -14.08
N LYS A 58 16.40 -7.73 -14.07
CA LYS A 58 17.39 -7.69 -12.99
C LYS A 58 18.36 -6.52 -13.19
N CYS A 59 18.79 -5.95 -12.08
CA CYS A 59 19.90 -5.02 -11.99
C CYS A 59 20.78 -5.50 -10.84
N GLY A 60 21.57 -6.54 -11.10
CA GLY A 60 22.35 -7.24 -10.08
C GLY A 60 21.46 -7.81 -8.98
N ILE A 61 21.60 -7.27 -7.77
CA ILE A 61 20.81 -7.72 -6.60
C ILE A 61 19.38 -7.17 -6.56
N VAL A 62 19.06 -6.20 -7.42
CA VAL A 62 17.75 -5.53 -7.45
C VAL A 62 16.90 -6.11 -8.58
N LEU A 63 15.61 -6.34 -8.31
CA LEU A 63 14.63 -6.61 -9.35
C LEU A 63 13.86 -5.34 -9.67
N VAL A 64 13.98 -4.87 -10.91
CA VAL A 64 13.18 -3.77 -11.46
C VAL A 64 11.87 -4.34 -11.99
N ALA A 65 10.76 -3.72 -11.61
CA ALA A 65 9.41 -4.07 -12.06
C ALA A 65 8.71 -2.82 -12.60
N ILE A 66 8.26 -2.88 -13.86
CA ILE A 66 7.55 -1.78 -14.52
C ILE A 66 6.06 -2.11 -14.57
N ASN A 67 5.20 -1.20 -14.11
CA ASN A 67 3.75 -1.44 -14.13
C ASN A 67 3.22 -1.47 -15.57
N PRO A 68 2.66 -2.60 -16.05
CA PRO A 68 2.10 -2.67 -17.40
C PRO A 68 0.73 -2.00 -17.52
N TYR A 69 0.06 -1.65 -16.41
CA TYR A 69 -1.34 -1.19 -16.38
C TYR A 69 -2.35 -2.15 -17.04
N GLU A 70 -1.93 -3.39 -17.33
CA GLU A 70 -2.75 -4.47 -17.85
C GLU A 70 -2.51 -5.77 -17.07
N VAL A 71 -3.43 -6.72 -17.22
CA VAL A 71 -3.32 -8.02 -16.57
C VAL A 71 -2.50 -8.96 -17.44
N LEU A 72 -1.30 -9.30 -16.98
CA LEU A 72 -0.44 -10.29 -17.62
C LEU A 72 -0.70 -11.69 -17.05
N SER A 73 -0.67 -12.71 -17.92
CA SER A 73 -0.84 -14.13 -17.57
C SER A 73 0.41 -14.80 -16.99
N ILE A 74 1.29 -14.04 -16.33
CA ILE A 74 2.59 -14.50 -15.78
C ILE A 74 2.52 -14.92 -14.30
N TYR A 75 1.33 -14.87 -13.69
CA TYR A 75 1.13 -15.17 -12.27
C TYR A 75 0.29 -16.43 -12.03
N GLY A 76 0.26 -17.33 -13.02
CA GLY A 76 -0.45 -18.60 -12.97
C GLY A 76 0.20 -19.61 -12.02
N ASN A 77 -0.53 -20.68 -11.70
CA ASN A 77 0.03 -21.77 -10.88
C ASN A 77 1.16 -22.50 -11.62
N ASP A 78 1.04 -22.62 -12.95
CA ASP A 78 2.06 -23.21 -13.81
C ASP A 78 3.38 -22.42 -13.71
N THR A 79 3.29 -21.09 -13.65
CA THR A 79 4.46 -20.23 -13.43
C THR A 79 5.04 -20.42 -12.03
N ILE A 80 4.22 -20.54 -10.98
CA ILE A 80 4.71 -20.82 -9.62
C ILE A 80 5.51 -22.14 -9.61
N GLN A 81 4.99 -23.18 -10.26
CA GLN A 81 5.67 -24.47 -10.37
C GLN A 81 6.97 -24.36 -11.18
N LEU A 82 6.98 -23.57 -12.25
CA LEU A 82 8.17 -23.33 -13.06
C LEU A 82 9.33 -22.72 -12.25
N TYR A 83 9.06 -21.84 -11.30
CA TYR A 83 10.11 -21.21 -10.49
C TYR A 83 10.51 -22.03 -9.26
N ARG A 84 9.75 -23.06 -8.88
CA ARG A 84 9.97 -23.82 -7.66
C ARG A 84 11.10 -24.83 -7.83
N ASP A 85 12.03 -24.86 -6.86
CA ASP A 85 13.13 -25.83 -6.80
C ASP A 85 13.99 -25.84 -8.09
N GLN A 86 13.99 -24.74 -8.85
CA GLN A 86 14.76 -24.58 -10.09
C GLN A 86 15.99 -23.68 -9.88
N ASP A 87 16.93 -23.78 -10.81
CA ASP A 87 17.99 -22.78 -10.94
C ASP A 87 17.43 -21.48 -11.53
N VAL A 88 17.08 -20.58 -10.61
CA VAL A 88 16.45 -19.29 -10.89
C VAL A 88 17.32 -18.38 -11.77
N GLN A 89 18.63 -18.65 -11.89
CA GLN A 89 19.52 -17.85 -12.75
C GLN A 89 19.27 -18.10 -14.24
N LEU A 90 18.73 -19.26 -14.61
CA LEU A 90 18.44 -19.63 -16.00
C LEU A 90 17.06 -19.13 -16.45
N LEU A 91 16.18 -18.80 -15.52
CA LEU A 91 14.81 -18.37 -15.77
C LEU A 91 14.69 -16.88 -16.10
N GLU A 92 13.52 -16.46 -16.57
CA GLU A 92 13.23 -15.04 -16.75
C GLU A 92 13.24 -14.30 -15.39
N PRO A 93 13.61 -13.01 -15.37
CA PRO A 93 13.41 -12.18 -14.19
C PRO A 93 11.93 -12.19 -13.79
N HIS A 94 11.65 -12.44 -12.51
CA HIS A 94 10.29 -12.48 -12.00
C HIS A 94 10.25 -12.24 -10.49
N ILE A 95 9.11 -11.79 -9.96
CA ILE A 95 8.94 -11.67 -8.51
C ILE A 95 9.00 -13.04 -7.80
N PHE A 96 8.55 -14.10 -8.47
CA PHE A 96 8.65 -15.48 -7.98
C PHE A 96 10.10 -15.95 -7.90
N ALA A 97 10.95 -15.53 -8.84
CA ALA A 97 12.39 -15.77 -8.75
C ALA A 97 12.99 -15.15 -7.48
N THR A 98 12.61 -13.91 -7.14
CA THR A 98 13.06 -13.25 -5.91
C THR A 98 12.56 -13.97 -4.66
N ALA A 99 11.30 -14.40 -4.67
CA ALA A 99 10.71 -15.17 -3.57
C ALA A 99 11.43 -16.52 -3.38
N GLU A 100 11.66 -17.27 -4.45
CA GLU A 100 12.36 -18.56 -4.40
C GLU A 100 13.81 -18.40 -3.92
N LEU A 101 14.57 -17.44 -4.47
CA LEU A 101 15.94 -17.17 -4.04
C LEU A 101 16.01 -16.82 -2.55
N SER A 102 15.05 -16.05 -2.05
CA SER A 102 14.96 -15.75 -0.62
C SER A 102 14.68 -17.01 0.19
N TYR A 103 13.79 -17.88 -0.25
CA TYR A 103 13.48 -19.12 0.44
C TYR A 103 14.65 -20.10 0.45
N GLN A 104 15.28 -20.33 -0.71
CA GLN A 104 16.48 -21.16 -0.83
C GLN A 104 17.59 -20.62 0.08
N SER A 105 17.81 -19.31 0.11
CA SER A 105 18.79 -18.69 1.00
C SER A 105 18.45 -18.89 2.48
N MET A 106 17.17 -18.79 2.85
CA MET A 106 16.72 -19.05 4.22
C MET A 106 17.02 -20.48 4.66
N VAL A 107 16.74 -21.47 3.81
CA VAL A 107 16.99 -22.90 4.07
C VAL A 107 18.48 -23.20 4.09
N ASN A 108 19.21 -22.75 3.07
CA ASN A 108 20.64 -23.06 2.90
C ASN A 108 21.52 -22.41 3.98
N PHE A 109 21.20 -21.18 4.38
CA PHE A 109 22.01 -20.43 5.35
C PHE A 109 21.44 -20.41 6.76
N SER A 110 20.23 -20.98 6.97
CA SER A 110 19.53 -20.93 8.27
C SER A 110 19.42 -19.51 8.84
N ARG A 111 19.13 -18.53 7.97
CA ARG A 111 19.00 -17.11 8.32
C ARG A 111 17.70 -16.53 7.82
N ASN A 112 17.08 -15.69 8.64
CA ASN A 112 15.90 -14.93 8.26
C ASN A 112 16.20 -14.02 7.06
N GLN A 113 15.22 -13.88 6.17
CA GLN A 113 15.34 -13.09 4.94
C GLN A 113 14.31 -11.97 4.92
N SER A 114 14.60 -10.94 4.14
CA SER A 114 13.68 -9.81 3.94
C SER A 114 13.62 -9.45 2.46
N ILE A 115 12.40 -9.32 1.93
CA ILE A 115 12.14 -8.73 0.61
C ILE A 115 11.64 -7.31 0.83
N ILE A 116 12.36 -6.33 0.31
CA ILE A 116 11.99 -4.92 0.41
C ILE A 116 11.45 -4.49 -0.96
N VAL A 117 10.20 -4.02 -0.99
CA VAL A 117 9.55 -3.52 -2.21
C VAL A 117 9.40 -2.00 -2.07
N SER A 118 10.23 -1.26 -2.81
CA SER A 118 10.28 0.20 -2.81
C SER A 118 9.86 0.75 -4.16
N GLU A 119 8.99 1.76 -4.19
CA GLU A 119 8.62 2.46 -5.43
C GLU A 119 8.06 3.87 -5.08
N GLU A 120 7.69 4.66 -6.09
CA GLU A 120 6.83 5.85 -5.97
C GLU A 120 5.33 5.47 -5.83
N SER A 121 4.48 6.39 -5.35
CA SER A 121 3.06 6.09 -5.10
C SER A 121 2.37 5.51 -6.34
N ALA A 122 1.58 4.44 -6.16
CA ALA A 122 0.83 3.74 -7.21
C ALA A 122 1.61 2.97 -8.30
N ALA A 123 2.94 2.80 -8.18
CA ALA A 123 3.74 2.09 -9.19
C ALA A 123 3.64 0.54 -9.19
N GLY A 124 2.95 -0.11 -8.23
CA GLY A 124 2.87 -1.57 -8.16
C GLY A 124 3.25 -2.27 -6.84
N LYS A 125 3.72 -1.55 -5.80
CA LYS A 125 4.27 -2.14 -4.55
C LYS A 125 3.41 -3.24 -3.95
N THR A 126 2.12 -2.94 -3.81
CA THR A 126 1.14 -3.85 -3.20
C THR A 126 0.93 -5.09 -4.07
N VAL A 127 0.97 -4.94 -5.39
CA VAL A 127 0.80 -6.04 -6.35
C VAL A 127 2.00 -6.98 -6.29
N SER A 128 3.22 -6.44 -6.34
CA SER A 128 4.46 -7.21 -6.21
C SER A 128 4.53 -7.96 -4.87
N ALA A 129 4.25 -7.29 -3.75
CA ALA A 129 4.21 -7.94 -2.43
C ALA A 129 3.12 -9.04 -2.36
N LYS A 130 1.93 -8.80 -2.93
CA LYS A 130 0.84 -9.79 -3.02
C LYS A 130 1.28 -11.03 -3.79
N TYR A 131 1.99 -10.86 -4.91
CA TYR A 131 2.48 -12.00 -5.69
C TYR A 131 3.61 -12.76 -5.00
N ALA A 132 4.54 -12.07 -4.33
CA ALA A 132 5.54 -12.73 -3.49
C ALA A 132 4.88 -13.59 -2.39
N MET A 133 3.88 -13.05 -1.69
CA MET A 133 3.11 -13.82 -0.70
C MET A 133 2.35 -14.98 -1.32
N ARG A 134 1.74 -14.78 -2.49
CA ARG A 134 1.02 -15.85 -3.23
C ARG A 134 1.96 -16.99 -3.60
N TYR A 135 3.20 -16.69 -3.97
CA TYR A 135 4.22 -17.69 -4.24
C TYR A 135 4.45 -18.56 -3.01
N PHE A 136 4.78 -17.97 -1.85
CA PHE A 136 5.00 -18.73 -0.62
C PHE A 136 3.76 -19.55 -0.21
N ALA A 137 2.58 -18.95 -0.30
CA ALA A 137 1.33 -19.61 0.06
C ALA A 137 0.99 -20.80 -0.83
N ASN A 138 1.31 -20.78 -2.14
CA ASN A 138 1.04 -21.93 -3.03
C ASN A 138 2.18 -22.95 -3.03
N ALA A 139 3.43 -22.50 -2.92
CA ALA A 139 4.58 -23.40 -2.92
C ALA A 139 4.71 -24.18 -1.60
N PHE A 140 4.37 -23.53 -0.47
CA PHE A 140 4.62 -24.05 0.89
C PHE A 140 3.40 -24.04 1.82
N GLY A 141 2.25 -23.49 1.37
CA GLY A 141 0.99 -23.51 2.11
C GLY A 141 -0.02 -24.48 1.51
N ASN A 142 -0.74 -25.22 2.37
CA ASN A 142 -1.83 -26.12 1.96
C ASN A 142 -3.18 -25.38 1.78
N ALA A 143 -3.20 -24.07 1.52
CA ALA A 143 -4.43 -23.28 1.55
C ALA A 143 -4.57 -22.29 0.39
N LYS A 144 -5.60 -22.52 -0.43
CA LYS A 144 -6.03 -21.68 -1.55
C LYS A 144 -6.73 -20.42 -1.00
N THR A 145 -6.06 -19.27 -0.99
CA THR A 145 -6.69 -18.00 -0.58
C THR A 145 -7.18 -17.20 -1.78
N ILE A 146 -8.49 -16.97 -1.81
CA ILE A 146 -9.20 -16.26 -2.86
C ILE A 146 -9.32 -14.78 -2.44
N ARG A 147 -8.73 -13.90 -3.26
CA ARG A 147 -8.89 -12.43 -3.30
C ARG A 147 -8.14 -11.59 -2.27
N ASN A 148 -7.46 -10.57 -2.79
CA ASN A 148 -7.19 -9.33 -2.07
C ASN A 148 -6.95 -8.20 -3.07
N ASP A 149 -7.93 -7.32 -3.26
CA ASP A 149 -7.78 -6.12 -4.09
C ASP A 149 -7.84 -4.87 -3.21
N ASN A 150 -6.82 -4.02 -3.38
CA ASN A 150 -6.78 -2.56 -3.30
C ASN A 150 -5.56 -2.00 -2.57
N SER A 151 -5.15 -0.82 -3.06
CA SER A 151 -3.93 -0.12 -2.70
C SER A 151 -3.81 0.16 -1.21
N LEU A 152 -2.59 -0.01 -0.70
CA LEU A 152 -2.28 0.25 0.69
C LEU A 152 -1.62 1.62 0.79
N ARG A 153 -2.33 2.59 1.39
CA ARG A 153 -1.82 3.94 1.71
C ARG A 153 -1.07 3.98 3.04
N PHE A 154 -0.43 2.86 3.42
CA PHE A 154 0.34 2.74 4.65
C PHE A 154 1.45 1.70 4.47
N GLY A 155 2.55 1.87 5.20
CA GLY A 155 3.65 0.92 5.20
C GLY A 155 3.23 -0.39 5.86
N LYS A 156 3.62 -1.53 5.29
CA LYS A 156 3.37 -2.85 5.88
C LYS A 156 4.67 -3.65 5.98
N TYR A 157 4.88 -4.24 7.14
CA TYR A 157 5.84 -5.30 7.34
C TYR A 157 5.06 -6.59 7.59
N ILE A 158 5.29 -7.60 6.77
CA ILE A 158 4.64 -8.91 6.88
C ILE A 158 5.75 -9.92 7.14
N GLU A 159 5.65 -10.62 8.26
CA GLU A 159 6.56 -11.68 8.67
C GLU A 159 5.86 -13.02 8.42
N ILE A 160 6.50 -13.92 7.67
CA ILE A 160 6.00 -15.26 7.40
C ILE A 160 6.91 -16.24 8.14
N GLY A 161 6.34 -16.99 9.07
CA GLY A 161 7.06 -18.01 9.82
C GLY A 161 7.10 -19.33 9.05
N PHE A 162 8.28 -19.96 9.01
CA PHE A 162 8.46 -21.29 8.44
C PHE A 162 8.92 -22.27 9.53
N LEU A 163 8.29 -23.44 9.57
CA LEU A 163 8.72 -24.58 10.37
C LEU A 163 8.81 -25.80 9.46
N ARG A 164 10.01 -26.42 9.39
CA ARG A 164 10.26 -27.60 8.54
C ARG A 164 9.75 -27.41 7.10
N ASN A 165 10.12 -26.29 6.46
CA ASN A 165 9.74 -25.96 5.08
C ASN A 165 8.23 -25.74 4.84
N HIS A 166 7.44 -25.56 5.90
CA HIS A 166 6.02 -25.24 5.84
C HIS A 166 5.73 -23.90 6.52
N ILE A 167 4.77 -23.17 5.98
CA ILE A 167 4.29 -21.94 6.63
C ILE A 167 3.62 -22.32 7.96
N CYS A 168 4.13 -21.82 9.08
CA CYS A 168 3.59 -22.07 10.41
C CYS A 168 2.76 -20.89 10.96
N GLY A 169 2.90 -19.70 10.37
CA GLY A 169 2.14 -18.52 10.77
C GLY A 169 2.55 -17.28 9.99
N ALA A 170 1.82 -16.18 10.21
CA ALA A 170 2.17 -14.88 9.68
C ALA A 170 1.82 -13.77 10.68
N SER A 171 2.59 -12.70 10.69
CA SER A 171 2.35 -11.49 11.47
C SER A 171 2.43 -10.26 10.57
N MET A 172 1.65 -9.23 10.89
CA MET A 172 1.63 -7.99 10.11
C MET A 172 1.76 -6.79 11.05
N LYS A 173 2.72 -5.91 10.77
CA LYS A 173 2.87 -4.60 11.40
C LYS A 173 2.58 -3.51 10.37
N THR A 174 1.85 -2.49 10.79
CA THR A 174 1.41 -1.39 9.92
C THR A 174 2.02 -0.08 10.41
N TYR A 175 2.53 0.72 9.48
CA TYR A 175 3.23 1.97 9.77
C TYR A 175 2.60 3.15 9.02
N LEU A 176 2.65 4.32 9.66
CA LEU A 176 2.31 5.61 9.03
C LEU A 176 0.91 5.65 8.41
N LEU A 177 -0.10 5.20 9.16
CA LEU A 177 -1.50 5.39 8.75
C LEU A 177 -1.80 6.89 8.63
N GLU A 178 -2.24 7.33 7.44
CA GLU A 178 -2.59 8.71 7.14
C GLU A 178 -3.93 9.08 7.82
N LYS A 179 -3.88 9.43 9.11
CA LYS A 179 -5.08 9.75 9.91
C LYS A 179 -5.81 11.01 9.43
N SER A 180 -5.07 12.01 8.93
CA SER A 180 -5.63 13.25 8.38
C SER A 180 -6.62 13.00 7.25
N ARG A 181 -6.45 11.92 6.48
CA ARG A 181 -7.36 11.54 5.39
C ARG A 181 -8.80 11.28 5.84
N VAL A 182 -9.01 10.96 7.12
CA VAL A 182 -10.37 10.75 7.64
C VAL A 182 -11.15 12.07 7.63
N ILE A 183 -10.48 13.20 7.90
CA ILE A 183 -11.09 14.53 8.08
C ILE A 183 -10.91 15.46 6.87
N TYR A 184 -9.86 15.25 6.07
CA TYR A 184 -9.55 16.11 4.94
C TYR A 184 -9.13 15.29 3.72
N GLN A 185 -9.57 15.71 2.54
CA GLN A 185 -9.15 15.15 1.26
C GLN A 185 -8.89 16.31 0.28
N ALA A 186 -7.80 16.23 -0.48
CA ALA A 186 -7.53 17.17 -1.55
C ALA A 186 -8.54 17.01 -2.71
N GLN A 187 -8.58 17.98 -3.62
CA GLN A 187 -9.40 17.90 -4.83
C GLN A 187 -9.07 16.60 -5.60
N ASP A 188 -10.12 15.89 -6.04
CA ASP A 188 -10.06 14.59 -6.73
C ASP A 188 -9.55 13.39 -5.90
N GLU A 189 -9.33 13.56 -4.60
CA GLU A 189 -9.06 12.45 -3.69
C GLU A 189 -10.31 11.92 -2.99
N ARG A 190 -10.25 10.65 -2.58
CA ARG A 190 -11.28 9.99 -1.77
C ARG A 190 -10.78 9.67 -0.36
N ASN A 191 -11.74 9.50 0.54
CA ASN A 191 -11.49 8.93 1.87
C ASN A 191 -11.19 7.41 1.75
N TYR A 192 -10.99 6.72 2.86
CA TYR A 192 -10.81 5.27 2.88
C TYR A 192 -12.03 4.54 2.29
N HIS A 193 -11.77 3.51 1.49
CA HIS A 193 -12.82 2.74 0.79
C HIS A 193 -13.94 2.23 1.69
N ILE A 194 -13.62 1.93 2.95
CA ILE A 194 -14.58 1.39 3.91
C ILE A 194 -15.77 2.33 4.16
N PHE A 195 -15.58 3.65 4.11
CA PHE A 195 -16.69 4.60 4.28
C PHE A 195 -17.69 4.53 3.11
N TYR A 196 -17.19 4.41 1.87
CA TYR A 196 -18.04 4.26 0.69
C TYR A 196 -18.72 2.88 0.64
N GLN A 197 -18.02 1.82 1.05
CA GLN A 197 -18.60 0.50 1.18
C GLN A 197 -19.71 0.46 2.23
N LEU A 198 -19.52 1.16 3.36
CA LEU A 198 -20.52 1.29 4.40
C LEU A 198 -21.77 2.02 3.88
N CYS A 199 -21.58 3.17 3.22
CA CYS A 199 -22.69 3.96 2.68
C CYS A 199 -23.48 3.22 1.58
N THR A 200 -22.81 2.43 0.73
CA THR A 200 -23.50 1.64 -0.30
C THR A 200 -24.27 0.46 0.29
N GLN A 201 -23.80 -0.12 1.41
CA GLN A 201 -24.49 -1.21 2.09
C GLN A 201 -25.59 -0.75 3.05
N ALA A 202 -25.60 0.51 3.49
CA ALA A 202 -26.63 1.04 4.40
C ALA A 202 -28.07 0.95 3.83
N ASN A 203 -28.22 0.91 2.50
CA ASN A 203 -29.51 0.78 1.83
C ASN A 203 -29.97 -0.67 1.60
N GLN A 204 -29.18 -1.67 2.00
CA GLN A 204 -29.54 -3.09 1.87
C GLN A 204 -30.03 -3.62 3.22
N SER A 205 -31.22 -4.22 3.22
CA SER A 205 -31.85 -4.86 4.40
C SER A 205 -31.00 -5.97 5.01
N GLU A 206 -30.12 -6.57 4.21
CA GLU A 206 -29.06 -7.46 4.66
C GLU A 206 -27.72 -6.85 4.24
N MET A 207 -26.87 -6.49 5.21
CA MET A 207 -25.47 -6.24 4.92
C MET A 207 -24.87 -7.55 4.37
N LYS A 208 -24.78 -7.66 3.04
CA LYS A 208 -24.04 -8.75 2.39
C LYS A 208 -22.69 -8.83 3.07
N SER A 209 -22.45 -9.97 3.72
CA SER A 209 -21.31 -10.15 4.61
C SER A 209 -20.06 -9.69 3.90
N LEU A 210 -19.50 -8.55 4.32
CA LEU A 210 -18.10 -8.26 4.07
C LEU A 210 -17.38 -9.51 4.60
N ALA A 211 -16.68 -10.20 3.70
CA ALA A 211 -16.05 -11.51 3.92
C ALA A 211 -14.81 -11.37 4.84
N LEU A 212 -14.98 -10.63 5.92
CA LEU A 212 -14.07 -10.58 7.05
C LEU A 212 -14.34 -11.86 7.86
N CYS A 213 -13.33 -12.72 8.01
CA CYS A 213 -13.37 -13.91 8.86
C CYS A 213 -13.32 -13.52 10.35
N ILE A 214 -14.25 -12.67 10.80
CA ILE A 214 -14.37 -12.20 12.17
C ILE A 214 -15.80 -12.41 12.67
N GLU A 215 -15.97 -12.49 13.98
CA GLU A 215 -17.29 -12.69 14.59
C GLU A 215 -18.26 -11.55 14.25
N ASN A 216 -19.54 -11.90 14.03
CA ASN A 216 -20.57 -10.93 13.66
C ASN A 216 -20.71 -9.78 14.68
N LYS A 217 -20.54 -10.06 15.98
CA LYS A 217 -20.54 -9.02 17.02
C LYS A 217 -19.43 -7.99 16.81
N VAL A 218 -18.22 -8.44 16.45
CA VAL A 218 -17.08 -7.57 16.17
C VAL A 218 -17.32 -6.77 14.89
N LYS A 219 -17.88 -7.37 13.83
CA LYS A 219 -18.27 -6.65 12.60
C LYS A 219 -19.20 -5.49 12.90
N ILE A 220 -20.27 -5.75 13.68
CA ILE A 220 -21.25 -4.73 14.04
C ILE A 220 -20.57 -3.59 14.82
N SER A 221 -19.69 -3.90 15.79
CA SER A 221 -18.94 -2.89 16.52
C SER A 221 -18.05 -2.03 15.61
N ILE A 222 -17.38 -2.63 14.63
CA ILE A 222 -16.57 -1.90 13.64
C ILE A 222 -17.45 -0.95 12.81
N PHE A 223 -18.59 -1.43 12.31
CA PHE A 223 -19.50 -0.58 11.53
C PHE A 223 -20.11 0.54 12.37
N ARG A 224 -20.45 0.28 13.63
CA ARG A 224 -20.90 1.32 14.57
C ARG A 224 -19.84 2.39 14.76
N LEU A 225 -18.58 2.01 14.94
CA LEU A 225 -17.47 2.96 15.09
C LEU A 225 -17.28 3.80 13.83
N LEU A 226 -17.30 3.18 12.65
CA LEU A 226 -17.15 3.88 11.38
C LEU A 226 -18.31 4.84 11.10
N SER A 227 -19.54 4.42 11.38
CA SER A 227 -20.73 5.27 11.28
C SER A 227 -20.68 6.44 12.26
N ALA A 228 -20.21 6.20 13.49
CA ALA A 228 -20.02 7.25 14.48
C ALA A 228 -19.01 8.30 14.00
N ILE A 229 -17.89 7.90 13.38
CA ILE A 229 -16.91 8.83 12.79
C ILE A 229 -17.55 9.73 11.73
N LEU A 230 -18.40 9.17 10.84
CA LEU A 230 -19.11 9.95 9.84
C LEU A 230 -20.09 10.95 10.46
N HIS A 231 -20.85 10.53 11.47
CA HIS A 231 -21.76 11.43 12.18
C HIS A 231 -21.02 12.52 12.96
N LEU A 232 -19.87 12.21 13.56
CA LEU A 232 -19.03 13.18 14.23
C LEU A 232 -18.54 14.26 13.25
N GLY A 233 -18.14 13.87 12.03
CA GLY A 233 -17.74 14.81 10.98
C GLY A 233 -18.85 15.74 10.50
N ASN A 234 -20.11 15.41 10.79
CA ASN A 234 -21.28 16.24 10.46
C ASN A 234 -21.77 17.11 11.64
N VAL A 235 -21.13 17.03 12.81
CA VAL A 235 -21.50 17.85 13.98
C VAL A 235 -21.09 19.30 13.72
N ILE A 236 -22.04 20.23 13.89
CA ILE A 236 -21.77 21.65 13.69
C ILE A 236 -21.49 22.30 15.05
N ILE A 237 -20.30 22.87 15.17
CA ILE A 237 -19.84 23.58 16.37
C ILE A 237 -20.05 25.06 16.12
N ASN A 238 -20.84 25.68 17.00
CA ASN A 238 -21.23 27.08 16.92
C ASN A 238 -20.42 27.87 17.94
N GLU A 239 -20.30 29.18 17.74
CA GLU A 239 -19.60 30.11 18.62
C GLU A 239 -20.58 31.18 19.11
N ASP A 240 -20.49 31.57 20.38
CA ASP A 240 -21.28 32.64 20.97
C ASP A 240 -20.55 34.00 20.92
N GLU A 241 -21.18 35.05 21.44
CA GLU A 241 -20.62 36.41 21.47
C GLU A 241 -19.35 36.55 22.34
N ASN A 242 -19.02 35.53 23.14
CA ASN A 242 -17.86 35.50 24.04
C ASN A 242 -16.74 34.58 23.53
N ASP A 243 -16.73 34.23 22.24
CA ASP A 243 -15.79 33.29 21.61
C ASP A 243 -15.80 31.88 22.26
N THR A 244 -16.92 31.49 22.88
CA THR A 244 -17.09 30.15 23.45
C THR A 244 -17.88 29.25 22.51
N THR A 245 -17.41 28.02 22.36
CA THR A 245 -18.01 27.06 21.44
C THR A 245 -19.10 26.20 22.09
N PHE A 246 -20.11 25.82 21.30
CA PHE A 246 -21.18 24.92 21.74
C PHE A 246 -21.78 24.11 20.57
N VAL A 247 -22.30 22.93 20.88
CA VAL A 247 -23.11 22.11 19.96
C VAL A 247 -24.58 22.28 20.31
N LYS A 248 -25.46 22.46 19.32
CA LYS A 248 -26.91 22.62 19.50
C LYS A 248 -27.59 21.33 19.97
N GLU A 249 -28.57 21.43 20.87
CA GLU A 249 -29.32 20.27 21.35
C GLU A 249 -30.10 19.56 20.23
N SER A 250 -30.53 20.31 19.20
CA SER A 250 -31.23 19.78 18.04
C SER A 250 -30.35 19.08 17.01
N ASP A 251 -29.03 18.98 17.24
CA ASP A 251 -28.11 18.32 16.32
C ASP A 251 -28.32 16.79 16.31
N LYS A 252 -28.97 16.31 15.24
CA LYS A 252 -29.27 14.90 15.02
C LYS A 252 -28.01 14.06 14.80
N SER A 253 -26.98 14.62 14.18
CA SER A 253 -25.71 13.93 13.93
C SER A 253 -25.00 13.66 15.26
N PHE A 254 -24.96 14.65 16.15
CA PHE A 254 -24.40 14.51 17.50
C PHE A 254 -25.16 13.47 18.34
N SER A 255 -26.50 13.49 18.31
CA SER A 255 -27.34 12.53 19.03
C SER A 255 -27.10 11.10 18.53
N THR A 256 -27.02 10.93 17.19
CA THR A 256 -26.75 9.62 16.57
C THR A 256 -25.34 9.12 16.92
N PHE A 257 -24.33 9.99 16.89
CA PHE A 257 -22.96 9.68 17.31
C PHE A 257 -22.91 9.15 18.75
N CYS A 258 -23.56 9.85 19.69
CA CYS A 258 -23.60 9.43 21.09
C CYS A 258 -24.33 8.10 21.26
N SER A 259 -25.44 7.88 20.56
CA SER A 259 -26.19 6.61 20.57
C SER A 259 -25.37 5.43 20.03
N LEU A 260 -24.62 5.63 18.94
CA LEU A 260 -23.81 4.58 18.33
C LEU A 260 -22.67 4.11 19.24
N LEU A 261 -22.02 5.04 19.94
CA LEU A 261 -20.91 4.75 20.87
C LEU A 261 -21.37 4.54 22.32
N LYS A 262 -22.65 4.74 22.62
CA LYS A 262 -23.25 4.69 23.97
C LYS A 262 -22.61 5.70 24.93
N PHE A 263 -22.41 6.92 24.46
CA PHE A 263 -21.93 8.04 25.27
C PHE A 263 -23.10 8.83 25.87
N ASP A 264 -22.84 9.46 27.02
CA ASP A 264 -23.74 10.43 27.62
C ASP A 264 -23.65 11.75 26.84
N GLU A 265 -24.77 12.17 26.25
CA GLU A 265 -24.83 13.34 25.37
C GLU A 265 -24.39 14.62 26.07
N ASN A 266 -24.82 14.83 27.31
CA ASN A 266 -24.52 16.05 28.07
C ASN A 266 -23.03 16.17 28.34
N ARG A 267 -22.40 15.09 28.83
CA ARG A 267 -20.96 15.05 29.07
C ARG A 267 -20.17 15.20 27.78
N MET A 268 -20.56 14.51 26.71
CA MET A 268 -19.81 14.57 25.45
C MET A 268 -19.88 15.97 24.83
N ARG A 269 -21.02 16.66 24.95
CA ARG A 269 -21.21 18.04 24.51
C ARG A 269 -20.26 18.99 25.24
N THR A 270 -20.12 18.80 26.56
CA THR A 270 -19.13 19.55 27.36
C THR A 270 -17.69 19.27 26.88
N TRP A 271 -17.33 18.02 26.61
CA TRP A 271 -15.96 17.65 26.26
C TRP A 271 -15.53 17.96 24.84
N LEU A 272 -16.46 18.16 23.90
CA LEU A 272 -16.14 18.64 22.55
C LEU A 272 -15.77 20.12 22.53
N CYS A 273 -16.37 20.91 23.42
CA CYS A 273 -16.20 22.36 23.46
C CYS A 273 -15.26 22.85 24.57
N ASN A 274 -14.87 21.97 25.49
CA ASN A 274 -14.02 22.33 26.64
C ASN A 274 -12.78 21.44 26.73
N LYS A 275 -11.63 22.06 27.01
CA LYS A 275 -10.40 21.36 27.40
C LYS A 275 -10.24 21.35 28.92
N ARG A 276 -9.76 20.23 29.45
CA ARG A 276 -9.32 20.12 30.86
C ARG A 276 -7.81 20.20 30.91
N ILE A 277 -7.31 21.22 31.60
CA ILE A 277 -5.88 21.48 31.77
C ILE A 277 -5.51 21.18 33.22
N LYS A 278 -4.43 20.43 33.42
CA LYS A 278 -3.87 20.18 34.75
C LYS A 278 -2.58 20.96 34.90
N THR A 279 -2.53 21.84 35.89
CA THR A 279 -1.36 22.70 36.18
C THR A 279 -0.92 22.46 37.61
N GLY A 280 0.10 21.62 37.80
CA GLY A 280 0.53 21.20 39.13
C GLY A 280 -0.56 20.43 39.89
N VAL A 281 -1.14 21.05 40.92
CA VAL A 281 -2.20 20.48 41.77
C VAL A 281 -3.60 20.87 41.30
N GLU A 282 -3.72 21.94 40.51
CA GLU A 282 -5.02 22.48 40.07
C GLU A 282 -5.47 21.88 38.73
N VAL A 283 -6.79 21.75 38.59
CA VAL A 283 -7.44 21.31 37.37
C VAL A 283 -8.42 22.39 36.95
N VAL A 284 -8.18 22.99 35.79
CA VAL A 284 -9.02 24.03 35.22
C VAL A 284 -9.67 23.51 33.95
N ASN A 285 -10.98 23.74 33.81
CA ASN A 285 -11.70 23.51 32.56
C ASN A 285 -11.86 24.85 31.86
N THR A 286 -11.48 24.91 30.58
CA THR A 286 -11.55 26.12 29.77
C THR A 286 -12.28 25.80 28.47
N THR A 287 -13.15 26.72 28.04
CA THR A 287 -13.83 26.65 26.75
C THR A 287 -12.82 26.80 25.60
N LEU A 288 -13.11 26.14 24.48
CA LEU A 288 -12.36 26.23 23.22
C LEU A 288 -13.01 27.28 22.33
N ASN A 289 -12.20 27.97 21.54
CA ASN A 289 -12.66 28.81 20.43
C ASN A 289 -12.69 28.01 19.12
N LEU A 290 -13.30 28.54 18.06
CA LEU A 290 -13.53 27.78 16.82
C LEU A 290 -12.25 27.28 16.13
N ASN A 291 -11.12 27.99 16.32
CA ASN A 291 -9.81 27.58 15.77
C ASN A 291 -9.13 26.45 16.55
N GLN A 292 -9.57 26.18 17.78
CA GLN A 292 -9.00 25.16 18.66
C GLN A 292 -9.77 23.83 18.64
N VAL A 293 -10.92 23.80 17.97
CA VAL A 293 -11.80 22.63 17.87
C VAL A 293 -11.57 21.91 16.53
#